data_AF-A0A952SZ22-F1
#
_entry.id   AF-A0A952SZ22-F1
#
_cell.length_a   1.000
_cell.length_b   1.000
_cell.length_c   1.000
_cell.angle_alpha   90.00
_cell.angle_beta   90.00
_cell.angle_gamma   90.00
#
_symmetry.space_group_name_H-M   'P 1'
#
loop_
_entity.id
_entity.type
_entity.pdbx_description
1 polymer ?
#
loop_
_entity_poly.entity_id
_entity_poly.type
_entity_poly.pdbx_seq_one_letter_code
_entity_poly.pdbx_strand_id
1 'polypeptide(L)'
;MRARTVISTAIITGWLGWGVMMAGCAKHADFMQIRDQLSTISKTQDQDHQRVDAVVRRLEAIERSKDSKDTDVTKSRFDDVTARIQKLEGRLAKLEETAGQSSAKMDSSSEPRAAKAVKSTPPVEAVVTASGITPTSAFNLAYNDYLSGKYELSVAGCQRFIKDFPGTSLTP
;
A
#
# COMPACT_ATOMS: atom_id res chain seq x y z
N MET A 1 -1.50 79.30 -54.54
CA MET A 1 -1.71 77.86 -54.28
C MET A 1 -0.86 77.27 -53.13
N ARG A 2 0.29 77.84 -52.75
CA ARG A 2 1.18 77.28 -51.70
C ARG A 2 0.63 77.29 -50.26
N ALA A 3 -0.22 78.26 -49.90
CA ALA A 3 -0.73 78.39 -48.52
C ALA A 3 -1.72 77.28 -48.12
N ARG A 4 -2.47 76.71 -49.08
CA ARG A 4 -3.49 75.67 -48.80
C ARG A 4 -2.84 74.32 -48.45
N THR A 5 -1.65 74.04 -48.96
CA THR A 5 -0.94 72.79 -48.71
C THR A 5 -0.29 72.75 -47.32
N VAL A 6 0.22 73.87 -46.83
CA VAL A 6 0.89 73.98 -45.52
C VAL A 6 -0.10 73.84 -44.36
N ILE A 7 -1.32 74.37 -44.52
CA ILE A 7 -2.39 74.26 -43.52
C ILE A 7 -2.88 72.80 -43.43
N SER A 8 -2.99 72.10 -44.56
CA SER A 8 -3.41 70.69 -44.59
C SER A 8 -2.40 69.76 -43.89
N THR A 9 -1.09 69.98 -44.10
CA THR A 9 -0.06 69.16 -43.45
C THR A 9 0.05 69.40 -41.94
N ALA A 10 -0.24 70.61 -41.47
CA ALA A 10 -0.23 70.95 -40.04
C ALA A 10 -1.40 70.31 -39.27
N ILE A 11 -2.56 70.14 -39.92
CA ILE A 11 -3.72 69.48 -39.30
C ILE A 11 -3.49 67.97 -39.16
N ILE A 12 -2.84 67.34 -40.15
CA ILE A 12 -2.54 65.91 -40.14
C ILE A 12 -1.50 65.55 -39.06
N THR A 13 -0.48 66.39 -38.86
CA THR A 13 0.53 66.16 -37.79
C THR A 13 -0.01 66.47 -36.39
N GLY A 14 -0.90 67.46 -36.25
CA GLY A 14 -1.58 67.74 -34.99
C GLY A 14 -2.49 66.60 -34.51
N TRP A 15 -3.19 65.94 -35.44
CA TRP A 15 -4.05 64.80 -35.12
C TRP A 15 -3.28 63.53 -34.77
N LEU A 16 -2.11 63.30 -35.39
CA LEU A 16 -1.27 62.14 -35.08
C LEU A 16 -0.57 62.26 -33.71
N GLY A 17 -0.22 63.48 -33.28
CA GLY A 17 0.39 63.73 -31.96
C GLY A 17 -0.59 63.63 -30.79
N TRP A 18 -1.85 64.01 -30.98
CA TRP A 18 -2.89 63.97 -29.94
C TRP A 18 -3.29 62.52 -29.56
N GLY A 19 -3.23 61.58 -30.51
CA GLY A 19 -3.54 60.17 -30.26
C GLY A 19 -2.51 59.44 -29.37
N VAL A 20 -1.25 59.89 -29.35
CA VAL A 20 -0.17 59.24 -28.59
C VAL A 20 -0.22 59.59 -27.09
N MET A 21 -0.72 60.78 -26.72
CA MET A 21 -0.81 61.22 -25.33
C MET A 21 -1.93 60.54 -24.53
N MET A 22 -3.02 60.12 -25.17
CA MET A 22 -4.11 59.39 -24.49
C MET A 22 -3.85 57.89 -24.33
N ALA A 23 -2.82 57.34 -24.97
CA ALA A 23 -2.41 55.94 -24.80
C ALA A 23 -1.54 55.71 -23.54
N GLY A 24 -1.10 56.78 -22.87
CA GLY A 24 -0.20 56.72 -21.71
C GLY A 24 -0.85 56.28 -20.40
N CYS A 25 -2.18 56.42 -20.26
CA CYS A 25 -2.86 56.13 -18.99
C CYS A 25 -3.30 54.67 -18.83
N ALA A 26 -3.51 53.92 -19.92
CA ALA A 26 -3.92 52.51 -19.84
C ALA A 26 -2.77 51.59 -19.40
N LYS A 27 -1.56 51.83 -19.92
CA LYS A 27 -0.37 50.99 -19.68
C LYS A 27 0.12 50.98 -18.23
N HIS A 28 -0.19 52.00 -17.43
CA HIS A 28 0.27 52.07 -16.04
C HIS A 28 -0.59 51.24 -15.08
N ALA A 29 -1.89 51.12 -15.35
CA ALA A 29 -2.81 50.31 -14.57
C ALA A 29 -2.48 48.81 -14.69
N ASP A 30 -2.22 48.34 -15.93
CA ASP A 30 -1.83 46.95 -16.19
C ASP A 30 -0.49 46.59 -15.52
N PHE A 31 0.46 47.53 -15.47
CA PHE A 31 1.77 47.30 -14.85
C PHE A 31 1.66 47.16 -13.32
N MET A 32 0.81 47.96 -12.68
CA MET A 32 0.52 47.85 -11.25
C MET A 32 -0.19 46.53 -10.93
N GLN A 33 -1.16 46.12 -11.77
CA GLN A 33 -1.88 44.86 -11.62
C GLN A 33 -0.98 43.62 -11.75
N ILE A 34 -0.05 43.61 -12.72
CA ILE A 34 0.90 42.50 -12.90
C ILE A 34 1.86 42.39 -11.71
N ARG A 35 2.32 43.51 -11.13
CA ARG A 35 3.16 43.48 -9.92
C ARG A 35 2.43 42.91 -8.71
N ASP A 36 1.15 43.26 -8.55
CA ASP A 36 0.33 42.74 -7.48
C ASP A 36 0.11 41.23 -7.63
N GLN A 37 -0.17 40.78 -8.86
CA GLN A 37 -0.24 39.36 -9.21
C GLN A 37 1.10 38.64 -8.97
N LEU A 38 2.23 39.25 -9.31
CA LEU A 38 3.56 38.67 -9.07
C LEU A 38 3.84 38.51 -7.57
N SER A 39 3.47 39.49 -6.76
CA SER A 39 3.64 39.45 -5.30
C SER A 39 2.71 38.41 -4.63
N THR A 40 1.54 38.17 -5.22
CA THR A 40 0.60 37.16 -4.76
C THR A 40 1.07 35.76 -5.16
N ILE A 41 1.57 35.59 -6.39
CA ILE A 41 2.13 34.34 -6.89
C ILE A 41 3.40 33.99 -6.09
N SER A 42 4.28 34.94 -5.81
CA SER A 42 5.51 34.68 -5.04
C SER A 42 5.19 34.21 -3.62
N LYS A 43 4.22 34.85 -2.95
CA LYS A 43 3.76 34.43 -1.62
C LYS A 43 3.14 33.03 -1.63
N THR A 44 2.36 32.72 -2.67
CA THR A 44 1.73 31.40 -2.81
C THR A 44 2.79 30.33 -3.08
N GLN A 45 3.80 30.65 -3.89
CA GLN A 45 4.94 29.76 -4.18
C GLN A 45 5.78 29.47 -2.93
N ASP A 46 6.06 30.47 -2.08
CA ASP A 46 6.77 30.26 -0.81
C ASP A 46 5.96 29.38 0.15
N GLN A 47 4.63 29.58 0.21
CA GLN A 47 3.75 28.75 1.03
C GLN A 47 3.74 27.29 0.56
N ASP A 48 3.71 27.07 -0.74
CA ASP A 48 3.73 25.71 -1.30
C ASP A 48 5.09 25.04 -1.12
N HIS A 49 6.21 25.77 -1.25
CA HIS A 49 7.54 25.26 -0.92
C HIS A 49 7.61 24.79 0.54
N GLN A 50 7.08 25.58 1.47
CA GLN A 50 7.09 25.21 2.89
C GLN A 50 6.25 23.95 3.17
N ARG A 51 5.11 23.80 2.47
CA ARG A 51 4.25 22.61 2.58
C ARG A 51 4.95 21.38 2.03
N VAL A 52 5.58 21.49 0.86
CA VAL A 52 6.35 20.40 0.24
C VAL A 52 7.49 19.99 1.17
N ASP A 53 8.27 20.93 1.70
CA ASP A 53 9.37 20.63 2.63
C ASP A 53 8.89 19.93 3.91
N ALA A 54 7.74 20.34 4.44
CA ALA A 54 7.13 19.69 5.60
C ALA A 54 6.69 18.25 5.29
N VAL A 55 6.15 17.99 4.11
CA VAL A 55 5.76 16.66 3.65
C VAL A 55 7.00 15.79 3.40
N VAL A 56 8.04 16.33 2.75
CA VAL A 56 9.29 15.61 2.49
C VAL A 56 9.94 15.16 3.81
N ARG A 57 10.05 16.04 4.82
CA ARG A 57 10.59 15.64 6.13
C ARG A 57 9.76 14.53 6.79
N ARG A 58 8.44 14.58 6.68
CA ARG A 58 7.57 13.53 7.23
C ARG A 58 7.78 12.21 6.51
N LEU A 59 7.92 12.25 5.19
CA LEU A 59 8.15 11.07 4.37
C LEU A 59 9.50 10.43 4.68
N GLU A 60 10.57 11.22 4.81
CA GLU A 60 11.87 10.72 5.22
C GLU A 60 11.87 10.13 6.65
N ALA A 61 11.10 10.71 7.58
CA ALA A 61 10.96 10.16 8.92
C ALA A 61 10.22 8.82 8.92
N ILE A 62 9.17 8.70 8.09
CA ILE A 62 8.42 7.46 7.90
C ILE A 62 9.32 6.40 7.26
N GLU A 63 10.08 6.75 6.21
CA GLU A 63 11.00 5.84 5.52
C GLU A 63 12.05 5.27 6.47
N ARG A 64 12.74 6.12 7.25
CA ARG A 64 13.71 5.66 8.26
C ARG A 64 13.07 4.76 9.33
N SER A 65 11.85 5.09 9.77
CA SER A 65 11.14 4.27 10.77
C SER A 65 10.66 2.93 10.21
N LYS A 66 10.24 2.90 8.93
CA LYS A 66 9.77 1.71 8.24
C LYS A 66 10.92 0.77 7.94
N ASP A 67 12.01 1.27 7.37
CA ASP A 67 13.20 0.44 7.10
C ASP A 67 13.77 -0.17 8.37
N SER A 68 13.90 0.61 9.46
CA SER A 68 14.38 0.09 10.73
C SER A 68 13.43 -0.99 11.28
N LYS A 69 12.13 -0.70 11.36
CA LYS A 69 11.15 -1.61 11.98
C LYS A 69 10.92 -2.88 11.15
N ASP A 70 10.76 -2.77 9.83
CA ASP A 70 10.55 -3.95 8.98
C ASP A 70 11.83 -4.79 8.92
N THR A 71 13.02 -4.19 8.88
CA THR A 71 14.30 -4.94 8.89
C THR A 71 14.53 -5.66 10.21
N ASP A 72 14.25 -5.04 11.37
CA ASP A 72 14.41 -5.69 12.68
C ASP A 72 13.38 -6.80 12.91
N VAL A 73 12.13 -6.59 12.49
CA VAL A 73 11.08 -7.61 12.59
C VAL A 73 11.37 -8.78 11.66
N THR A 74 11.81 -8.54 10.43
CA THR A 74 12.15 -9.64 9.49
C THR A 74 13.39 -10.41 9.93
N LYS A 75 14.44 -9.74 10.42
CA LYS A 75 15.62 -10.41 11.00
C LYS A 75 15.27 -11.27 12.21
N SER A 76 14.52 -10.74 13.17
CA SER A 76 14.13 -11.52 14.36
C SER A 76 13.27 -12.75 14.01
N ARG A 77 12.38 -12.65 13.02
CA ARG A 77 11.63 -13.79 12.49
C ARG A 77 12.54 -14.81 11.81
N PHE A 78 13.52 -14.36 11.05
CA PHE A 78 14.49 -15.23 10.38
C PHE A 78 15.36 -15.98 11.40
N ASP A 79 15.82 -15.30 12.45
CA ASP A 79 16.59 -15.89 13.53
C ASP A 79 15.77 -16.93 14.31
N ASP A 80 14.49 -16.65 14.60
CA ASP A 80 13.58 -17.62 15.24
C ASP A 80 13.38 -18.88 14.36
N VAL A 81 13.16 -18.70 13.06
CA VAL A 81 13.03 -19.83 12.12
C VAL A 81 14.32 -20.63 12.06
N THR A 82 15.48 -19.97 12.00
CA THR A 82 16.79 -20.61 11.99
C THR A 82 17.02 -21.41 13.26
N ALA A 83 16.70 -20.85 14.42
CA ALA A 83 16.81 -21.54 15.71
C ALA A 83 15.88 -22.76 15.78
N ARG A 84 14.67 -22.66 15.22
CA ARG A 84 13.72 -23.78 15.13
C ARG A 84 14.23 -24.89 14.21
N ILE A 85 14.85 -24.54 13.08
CA ILE A 85 15.48 -25.51 12.17
C ILE A 85 16.62 -26.23 12.88
N GLN A 86 17.55 -25.51 13.51
CA GLN A 86 18.66 -26.13 14.26
C GLN A 86 18.15 -27.04 15.39
N LYS A 87 17.07 -26.65 16.08
CA LYS A 87 16.43 -27.48 17.10
C LYS A 87 15.83 -28.75 16.50
N LEU A 88 15.21 -28.67 15.33
CA LEU A 88 14.67 -29.84 14.63
C LEU A 88 15.80 -30.75 14.14
N GLU A 89 16.87 -30.20 13.59
CA GLU A 89 18.08 -30.94 13.18
C GLU A 89 18.70 -31.66 14.39
N GLY A 90 18.86 -30.98 15.53
CA GLY A 90 19.37 -31.61 16.74
C GLY A 90 18.46 -32.71 17.29
N ARG A 91 17.13 -32.57 17.13
CA ARG A 91 16.18 -33.64 17.47
C ARG A 91 16.26 -34.80 16.48
N LEU A 92 16.48 -34.51 15.20
CA LEU A 92 16.67 -35.51 14.15
C LEU A 92 17.94 -36.33 14.42
N ALA A 93 19.06 -35.67 14.70
CA ALA A 93 20.33 -36.34 15.03
C ALA A 93 20.20 -37.23 16.28
N LYS A 94 19.52 -36.76 17.32
CA LYS A 94 19.22 -37.60 18.51
C LYS A 94 18.30 -38.77 18.19
N LEU A 95 17.30 -38.56 17.33
CA LEU A 95 16.40 -39.62 16.90
C LEU A 95 17.13 -40.64 16.03
N GLU A 96 18.05 -40.20 15.18
CA GLU A 96 18.91 -41.04 14.34
C GLU A 96 19.86 -41.89 15.19
N GLU A 97 20.49 -41.32 16.22
CA GLU A 97 21.34 -42.06 17.16
C GLU A 97 20.52 -43.11 17.95
N THR A 98 19.32 -42.73 18.42
CA THR A 98 18.41 -43.64 19.12
C THR A 98 17.86 -44.71 18.17
N ALA A 99 17.57 -44.36 16.92
CA ALA A 99 17.11 -45.28 15.90
C ALA A 99 18.20 -46.29 15.52
N GLY A 100 19.46 -45.84 15.39
CA GLY A 100 20.63 -46.69 15.18
C GLY A 100 20.84 -47.68 16.32
N GLN A 101 20.61 -47.27 17.57
CA GLN A 101 20.64 -48.18 18.74
C GLN A 101 19.42 -49.12 18.79
N SER A 102 18.24 -48.67 18.36
CA SER A 102 17.03 -49.50 18.31
C SER A 102 17.09 -50.57 17.20
N SER A 103 17.81 -50.29 16.11
CA SER A 103 18.01 -51.23 15.00
C SER A 103 18.87 -52.45 15.39
N ALA A 104 19.64 -52.39 16.48
CA ALA A 104 20.42 -53.52 16.98
C ALA A 104 19.61 -54.46 17.91
N LYS A 105 18.35 -54.15 18.22
CA LYS A 105 17.51 -54.93 19.15
C LYS A 105 16.12 -55.26 18.61
N MET A 106 15.96 -55.28 17.29
CA MET A 106 14.73 -55.68 16.62
C MET A 106 14.94 -56.90 15.72
N ASP A 107 15.50 -57.96 16.28
CA ASP A 107 15.32 -59.33 15.79
C ASP A 107 14.64 -60.13 16.90
N SER A 108 13.32 -59.99 16.99
CA SER A 108 12.43 -60.89 17.73
C SER A 108 10.97 -60.50 17.49
N SER A 109 10.25 -61.42 16.84
CA SER A 109 8.80 -61.65 16.95
C SER A 109 7.84 -60.91 16.00
N SER A 110 7.48 -61.65 14.94
CA SER A 110 6.13 -61.89 14.38
C SER A 110 5.30 -60.76 13.72
N GLU A 111 5.26 -60.86 12.39
CA GLU A 111 4.10 -60.85 11.46
C GLU A 111 3.23 -59.57 11.27
N PRO A 112 2.91 -59.17 10.01
CA PRO A 112 2.38 -57.86 9.70
C PRO A 112 0.86 -57.84 9.71
N ARG A 113 0.26 -56.94 10.50
CA ARG A 113 -1.17 -56.63 10.37
C ARG A 113 -1.44 -55.15 10.56
N ALA A 114 -1.72 -54.53 9.42
CA ALA A 114 -2.66 -53.43 9.20
C ALA A 114 -2.56 -52.21 10.13
N ALA A 115 -2.18 -51.09 9.50
CA ALA A 115 -2.36 -49.73 9.97
C ALA A 115 -3.69 -49.55 10.72
N LYS A 116 -3.59 -49.27 12.02
CA LYS A 116 -4.68 -48.70 12.81
C LYS A 116 -4.23 -47.35 13.34
N ALA A 117 -4.67 -46.32 12.65
CA ALA A 117 -4.72 -44.95 13.13
C ALA A 117 -5.59 -44.88 14.40
N VAL A 118 -5.02 -44.47 15.53
CA VAL A 118 -5.72 -43.95 16.72
C VAL A 118 -4.65 -43.19 17.54
N LYS A 119 -4.68 -41.86 17.74
CA LYS A 119 -5.48 -41.17 18.77
C LYS A 119 -5.35 -39.64 18.63
N SER A 120 -6.47 -38.94 18.45
CA SER A 120 -6.84 -37.81 19.31
C SER A 120 -8.35 -37.53 19.17
N THR A 121 -9.03 -37.63 20.30
CA THR A 121 -10.40 -37.24 20.64
C THR A 121 -10.55 -35.71 20.74
N PRO A 122 -11.76 -35.11 20.71
CA PRO A 122 -13.08 -35.57 20.24
C PRO A 122 -13.52 -34.85 18.95
N PRO A 123 -14.53 -35.38 18.22
CA PRO A 123 -15.06 -34.73 17.04
C PRO A 123 -16.06 -33.65 17.47
N VAL A 124 -15.64 -32.39 17.54
CA VAL A 124 -16.61 -31.30 17.39
C VAL A 124 -16.86 -31.20 15.90
N GLU A 125 -17.87 -31.95 15.48
CA GLU A 125 -18.70 -31.73 14.30
C GLU A 125 -18.00 -30.90 13.22
N ALA A 126 -17.12 -31.57 12.48
CA ALA A 126 -16.90 -31.18 11.09
C ALA A 126 -18.26 -31.38 10.41
N VAL A 127 -19.11 -30.35 10.50
CA VAL A 127 -20.24 -30.17 9.61
C VAL A 127 -19.61 -29.93 8.25
N VAL A 128 -19.25 -31.03 7.59
CA VAL A 128 -18.95 -31.05 6.17
C VAL A 128 -20.30 -30.79 5.50
N THR A 129 -20.66 -29.51 5.39
CA THR A 129 -21.80 -29.09 4.58
C THR A 129 -21.48 -29.37 3.11
N ALA A 130 -22.53 -29.37 2.28
CA ALA A 130 -22.61 -29.85 0.91
C ALA A 130 -21.56 -29.32 -0.10
N SER A 131 -20.63 -28.44 0.30
CA SER A 131 -19.52 -27.95 -0.52
C SER A 131 -18.17 -28.64 -0.23
N GLY A 132 -18.09 -29.56 0.74
CA GLY A 132 -16.84 -30.29 1.06
C GLY A 132 -15.71 -29.41 1.63
N ILE A 133 -15.99 -28.14 1.88
CA ILE A 133 -15.04 -27.15 2.41
C ILE A 133 -15.38 -26.95 3.89
N THR A 134 -14.37 -26.99 4.75
CA THR A 134 -14.56 -26.68 6.17
C THR A 134 -14.79 -25.17 6.36
N PRO A 135 -15.54 -24.74 7.38
CA PRO A 135 -15.78 -23.31 7.62
C PRO A 135 -14.47 -22.51 7.68
N THR A 136 -13.46 -23.03 8.39
CA THR A 136 -12.14 -22.41 8.48
C THR A 136 -11.46 -22.23 7.12
N SER A 137 -11.59 -23.22 6.22
CA SER A 137 -11.01 -23.13 4.88
C SER A 137 -11.72 -22.11 4.01
N ALA A 138 -13.06 -22.02 4.10
CA ALA A 138 -13.84 -21.04 3.34
C ALA A 138 -13.53 -19.60 3.78
N PHE A 139 -13.41 -19.38 5.10
CA PHE A 139 -13.00 -18.10 5.66
C PHE A 139 -11.57 -17.72 5.24
N ASN A 140 -10.61 -18.64 5.37
CA ASN A 140 -9.22 -18.39 5.00
C ASN A 140 -9.06 -18.04 3.51
N LEU A 141 -9.83 -18.68 2.62
CA LEU A 141 -9.79 -18.37 1.19
C LEU A 141 -10.22 -16.92 0.93
N ALA A 142 -11.38 -16.52 1.46
CA ALA A 142 -11.88 -15.15 1.32
C ALA A 142 -10.95 -14.11 1.96
N TYR A 143 -10.31 -14.46 3.09
CA TYR A 143 -9.34 -13.60 3.76
C TYR A 143 -8.06 -13.40 2.92
N ASN A 144 -7.55 -14.45 2.27
CA ASN A 144 -6.40 -14.31 1.37
C ASN A 144 -6.73 -13.49 0.12
N ASP A 145 -7.95 -13.58 -0.40
CA ASP A 145 -8.41 -12.73 -1.50
C ASP A 145 -8.47 -11.26 -1.09
N TYR A 146 -8.86 -10.95 0.15
CA TYR A 146 -8.81 -9.60 0.71
C TYR A 146 -7.38 -9.06 0.75
N LEU A 147 -6.44 -9.83 1.30
CA LEU A 147 -5.02 -9.45 1.37
C LEU A 147 -4.39 -9.26 -0.01
N SER A 148 -4.89 -9.97 -1.01
CA SER A 148 -4.44 -9.88 -2.40
C SER A 148 -5.07 -8.72 -3.18
N GLY A 149 -5.93 -7.90 -2.55
CA GLY A 149 -6.62 -6.78 -3.18
C GLY A 149 -7.82 -7.18 -4.05
N LYS A 150 -8.23 -8.47 -4.02
CA LYS A 150 -9.40 -8.99 -4.75
C LYS A 150 -10.66 -8.81 -3.90
N TYR A 151 -11.01 -7.55 -3.61
CA TYR A 151 -12.07 -7.22 -2.67
C TYR A 151 -13.44 -7.77 -3.08
N GLU A 152 -13.80 -7.70 -4.37
CA GLU A 152 -15.05 -8.27 -4.89
C GLU A 152 -15.17 -9.78 -4.64
N LEU A 153 -14.08 -10.52 -4.87
CA LEU A 153 -14.04 -11.97 -4.64
C LEU A 153 -14.11 -12.31 -3.15
N SER A 154 -13.41 -11.53 -2.33
CA SER A 154 -13.41 -11.68 -0.87
C SER A 154 -14.79 -11.43 -0.26
N VAL A 155 -15.48 -10.37 -0.69
CA VAL A 155 -16.84 -10.05 -0.22
C VAL A 155 -17.81 -11.17 -0.59
N ALA A 156 -17.76 -11.67 -1.82
CA ALA A 156 -18.57 -12.80 -2.25
C ALA A 156 -18.26 -14.08 -1.46
N GLY A 157 -16.97 -14.34 -1.18
CA GLY A 157 -16.50 -15.46 -0.37
C GLY A 157 -16.98 -15.40 1.08
N CYS A 158 -16.90 -14.24 1.72
CA CYS A 158 -17.40 -14.00 3.09
C CYS A 158 -18.93 -14.09 3.17
N GLN A 159 -19.66 -13.56 2.17
CA GLN A 159 -21.12 -13.70 2.12
C GLN A 159 -21.54 -15.18 1.98
N ARG A 160 -20.81 -15.94 1.17
CA ARG A 160 -21.03 -17.37 1.01
C ARG A 160 -20.69 -18.12 2.30
N PHE A 161 -19.61 -17.75 2.98
CA PHE A 161 -19.26 -18.30 4.29
C PHE A 161 -20.38 -18.10 5.32
N ILE A 162 -20.96 -16.90 5.42
CA ILE A 162 -22.08 -16.63 6.34
C ILE A 162 -23.32 -17.46 5.99
N LYS A 163 -23.60 -17.65 4.69
CA LYS A 163 -24.74 -18.46 4.21
C LYS A 163 -24.55 -19.97 4.42
N ASP A 164 -23.34 -20.46 4.15
CA ASP A 164 -23.00 -21.88 4.20
C ASP A 164 -22.73 -22.34 5.65
N PHE A 165 -22.38 -21.41 6.55
CA PHE A 165 -22.01 -21.68 7.95
C PHE A 165 -22.65 -20.71 8.97
N PRO A 166 -24.00 -20.63 9.06
CA PRO A 166 -24.74 -19.63 9.84
C PRO A 166 -24.65 -19.79 11.38
N GLY A 167 -23.92 -20.78 11.89
CA GLY A 167 -23.79 -21.07 13.33
C GLY A 167 -22.36 -21.32 13.78
N THR A 168 -21.37 -20.95 12.95
CA THR A 168 -19.96 -21.08 13.34
C THR A 168 -19.52 -19.86 14.14
N SER A 169 -18.67 -20.04 15.15
CA SER A 169 -18.13 -18.97 16.02
C SER A 169 -17.25 -17.92 15.30
N LEU A 170 -17.28 -17.92 13.97
CA LEU A 170 -16.53 -17.08 13.05
C LEU A 170 -17.44 -16.11 12.28
N THR A 171 -18.77 -16.22 12.44
CA THR A 171 -19.71 -15.16 12.08
C THR A 171 -19.74 -14.14 13.23
N PRO A 172 -19.69 -12.81 12.96
CA PRO A 172 -19.80 -11.79 14.00
C PRO A 172 -21.16 -11.81 14.70
#